data_AF-A0AAU4HBT5-F1
#
_entry.id   AF-A0AAU4HBT5-F1
#
_cell.length_a   1.000
_cell.length_b   1.000
_cell.length_c   1.000
_cell.angle_alpha   90.00
_cell.angle_beta   90.00
_cell.angle_gamma   90.00
#
_symmetry.space_group_name_H-M   'P 1'
#
loop_
_entity.id
_entity.type
_entity.pdbx_description
1 polymer ?
#
loop_
_entity_poly.entity_id
_entity_poly.type
_entity_poly.pdbx_seq_one_letter_code
_entity_poly.pdbx_strand_id
1 'polypeptide(L)'
;MTAVARTGVEAALPVSGAAPDPGGRRLPRTLHPVAWWIWALALATAVSRTANPLLLLLVLAVLGYVVTARRTEAPWARGFKYYLYLALTVVAIRVVFRAVFATGITPRDHFLFSLPHIPTPDWYAGIQIGGPVSLEAVLSAATDGLRLACMLCCIGAANTLANPKRALRVLPGALHELGVAVTVAISVAPQLVQSVQRVARARTLRAGRAKGLKALRGIVIPVLEDALERSLRLAAAMDSRGYGRAGTATRNSRRATGALMLLGMCGLCAGAYGLLDATAPRFLGLPAMASGAVLCLAGLRLGGRRVARTAYRPDPWRLPEWAVAGSGVLSAVLLFSNLGYNAAELNPSIYPLSWPTLPLVPTAAILLAGTAGFLAPPPSPAQRGRAS
;
A
#
# COMPACT_ATOMS: atom_id res chain seq x y z
N MET A 1 55.22 44.54 22.45
CA MET A 1 55.34 43.14 21.96
C MET A 1 54.05 42.41 22.26
N THR A 2 53.14 42.33 21.30
CA THR A 2 51.96 41.46 21.34
C THR A 2 51.62 41.08 19.90
N ALA A 3 51.91 39.84 19.56
CA ALA A 3 51.75 39.27 18.23
C ALA A 3 50.26 39.01 17.94
N VAL A 4 49.75 39.62 16.87
CA VAL A 4 48.46 39.29 16.29
C VAL A 4 48.63 38.03 15.45
N ALA A 5 48.13 36.89 15.94
CA ALA A 5 48.09 35.64 15.21
C ALA A 5 47.07 35.72 14.07
N ARG A 6 47.56 35.81 12.82
CA ARG A 6 46.74 35.60 11.61
C ARG A 6 46.53 34.10 11.45
N THR A 7 45.33 33.61 11.72
CA THR A 7 44.91 32.26 11.30
C THR A 7 44.73 32.27 9.79
N GLY A 8 45.68 31.67 9.07
CA GLY A 8 45.57 31.41 7.64
C GLY A 8 44.41 30.45 7.37
N VAL A 9 43.50 30.87 6.50
CA VAL A 9 42.49 29.98 5.92
C VAL A 9 43.23 29.10 4.92
N GLU A 10 43.52 27.85 5.31
CA GLU A 10 43.93 26.81 4.36
C GLU A 10 42.81 26.64 3.32
N ALA A 11 43.12 26.99 2.08
CA ALA A 11 42.26 26.77 0.94
C ALA A 11 42.04 25.26 0.78
N ALA A 12 40.82 24.80 1.08
CA ALA A 12 40.40 23.44 0.80
C ALA A 12 40.61 23.15 -0.70
N LEU A 13 41.46 22.17 -0.99
CA LEU A 13 41.71 21.67 -2.34
C LEU A 13 40.37 21.35 -3.04
N PRO A 14 40.17 21.77 -4.30
CA PRO A 14 38.98 21.39 -5.04
C PRO A 14 38.96 19.86 -5.18
N VAL A 15 37.89 19.25 -4.64
CA VAL A 15 37.59 17.83 -4.80
C VAL A 15 37.66 17.50 -6.29
N SER A 16 38.66 16.71 -6.70
CA SER A 16 38.76 16.19 -8.05
C SER A 16 37.42 15.58 -8.44
N GLY A 17 36.75 16.20 -9.41
CA GLY A 17 35.55 15.67 -10.01
C GLY A 17 35.86 14.27 -10.50
N ALA A 18 35.15 13.27 -9.96
CA ALA A 18 35.16 11.93 -10.50
C ALA A 18 34.89 12.03 -12.01
N ALA A 19 35.83 11.52 -12.81
CA ALA A 19 35.70 11.46 -14.25
C ALA A 19 34.34 10.84 -14.64
N PRO A 20 33.67 11.32 -15.70
CA PRO A 20 32.44 10.72 -16.16
C PRO A 20 32.74 9.29 -16.62
N ASP A 21 32.27 8.33 -15.83
CA ASP A 21 32.39 6.90 -16.08
C ASP A 21 31.66 6.56 -17.39
N PRO A 22 32.33 6.10 -18.46
CA PRO A 22 31.72 5.97 -19.79
C PRO A 22 30.80 4.74 -19.97
N GLY A 23 30.43 4.03 -18.90
CA GLY A 23 29.69 2.78 -19.00
C GLY A 23 28.43 2.74 -18.15
N GLY A 24 27.26 2.96 -18.78
CA GLY A 24 25.94 2.36 -18.48
C GLY A 24 25.43 2.25 -17.03
N ARG A 25 26.11 2.83 -16.02
CA ARG A 25 25.80 2.67 -14.61
C ARG A 25 24.48 3.36 -14.33
N ARG A 26 23.44 2.55 -14.06
CA ARG A 26 22.13 3.03 -13.63
C ARG A 26 22.32 3.84 -12.37
N LEU A 27 22.26 5.17 -12.50
CA LEU A 27 22.44 6.09 -11.37
C LEU A 27 21.44 5.72 -10.25
N PRO A 28 21.91 5.59 -9.00
CA PRO A 28 21.06 5.18 -7.90
C PRO A 28 20.01 6.25 -7.63
N ARG A 29 18.74 5.88 -7.81
CA ARG A 29 17.60 6.79 -7.69
C ARG A 29 16.39 6.06 -7.14
N THR A 30 15.56 6.79 -6.41
CA THR A 30 14.27 6.27 -5.96
C THR A 30 13.26 6.32 -7.10
N LEU A 31 12.51 5.24 -7.28
CA LEU A 31 11.41 5.18 -8.25
C LEU A 31 10.24 6.06 -7.81
N HIS A 32 9.43 6.43 -8.80
CA HIS A 32 8.20 7.14 -8.57
C HIS A 32 7.22 6.31 -7.71
N PRO A 33 6.68 6.84 -6.59
CA PRO A 33 5.83 6.09 -5.65
C PRO A 33 4.63 5.40 -6.30
N VAL A 34 4.00 6.09 -7.25
CA VAL A 34 2.82 5.57 -7.96
C VAL A 34 3.15 4.34 -8.81
N ALA A 35 4.37 4.20 -9.33
CA ALA A 35 4.75 3.02 -10.11
C ALA A 35 4.75 1.75 -9.23
N TRP A 36 5.24 1.86 -8.00
CA TRP A 36 5.17 0.77 -7.02
C TRP A 36 3.73 0.42 -6.61
N TRP A 37 2.87 1.43 -6.46
CA TRP A 37 1.45 1.22 -6.20
C TRP A 37 0.73 0.54 -7.36
N ILE A 38 0.97 0.96 -8.59
CA ILE A 38 0.40 0.31 -9.78
C ILE A 38 0.86 -1.14 -9.86
N TRP A 39 2.16 -1.40 -9.70
CA TRP A 39 2.71 -2.76 -9.71
C TRP A 39 2.10 -3.65 -8.62
N ALA A 40 2.03 -3.15 -7.39
CA ALA A 40 1.49 -3.91 -6.27
C ALA A 40 -0.02 -4.15 -6.37
N LEU A 41 -0.80 -3.14 -6.81
CA LEU A 41 -2.23 -3.29 -7.04
C LEU A 41 -2.49 -4.27 -8.18
N ALA A 42 -1.72 -4.20 -9.26
CA ALA A 42 -1.85 -5.14 -10.37
C ALA A 42 -1.54 -6.59 -9.92
N LEU A 43 -0.50 -6.81 -9.12
CA LEU A 43 -0.24 -8.11 -8.50
C LEU A 43 -1.36 -8.57 -7.56
N ALA A 44 -1.93 -7.67 -6.75
CA ALA A 44 -3.08 -7.99 -5.90
C ALA A 44 -4.31 -8.39 -6.74
N THR A 45 -4.53 -7.72 -7.88
CA THR A 45 -5.55 -8.09 -8.86
C THR A 45 -5.25 -9.45 -9.50
N ALA A 46 -3.99 -9.76 -9.81
CA ALA A 46 -3.59 -11.07 -10.34
C ALA A 46 -3.86 -12.21 -9.31
N VAL A 47 -3.49 -11.98 -8.04
CA VAL A 47 -3.77 -12.88 -6.90
C VAL A 47 -5.28 -13.09 -6.70
N SER A 48 -6.12 -12.10 -7.01
CA SER A 48 -7.56 -12.24 -6.90
C SER A 48 -8.17 -13.24 -7.89
N ARG A 49 -7.41 -13.78 -8.84
CA ARG A 49 -7.91 -14.78 -9.79
C ARG A 49 -7.47 -16.22 -9.49
N THR A 50 -6.60 -16.39 -8.50
CA THR A 50 -5.88 -17.65 -8.28
C THR A 50 -6.15 -18.20 -6.89
N ALA A 51 -6.60 -19.45 -6.82
CA ALA A 51 -6.65 -20.28 -5.62
C ALA A 51 -5.62 -21.42 -5.65
N ASN A 52 -4.66 -21.39 -6.57
CA ASN A 52 -3.55 -22.35 -6.60
C ASN A 52 -2.47 -21.97 -5.57
N PRO A 53 -2.20 -22.81 -4.55
CA PRO A 53 -1.27 -22.48 -3.46
C PRO A 53 0.17 -22.30 -3.96
N LEU A 54 0.61 -23.00 -5.01
CA LEU A 54 1.95 -22.87 -5.56
C LEU A 54 2.16 -21.49 -6.19
N LEU A 55 1.17 -21.00 -6.94
CA LEU A 55 1.21 -19.66 -7.53
C LEU A 55 1.17 -18.56 -6.46
N LEU A 56 0.39 -18.76 -5.39
CA LEU A 56 0.36 -17.83 -4.26
C LEU A 56 1.70 -17.75 -3.53
N LEU A 57 2.35 -18.89 -3.28
CA LEU A 57 3.71 -18.93 -2.71
C LEU A 57 4.73 -18.28 -3.64
N LEU A 58 4.61 -18.48 -4.97
CA LEU A 58 5.46 -17.81 -5.95
C LEU A 58 5.29 -16.29 -5.91
N VAL A 59 4.06 -15.77 -5.78
CA VAL A 59 3.83 -14.34 -5.61
C VAL A 59 4.49 -13.83 -4.33
N LEU A 60 4.38 -14.54 -3.21
CA LEU A 60 5.06 -14.15 -1.96
C LEU A 60 6.59 -14.14 -2.12
N ALA A 61 7.16 -15.11 -2.84
CA ALA A 61 8.59 -15.14 -3.15
C ALA A 61 9.00 -13.94 -4.01
N VAL A 62 8.23 -13.61 -5.04
CA VAL A 62 8.46 -12.43 -5.89
C VAL A 62 8.36 -11.14 -5.09
N LEU A 63 7.34 -10.97 -4.25
CA LEU A 63 7.19 -9.81 -3.37
C LEU A 63 8.40 -9.70 -2.42
N GLY A 64 8.79 -10.81 -1.78
CA GLY A 64 9.95 -10.87 -0.90
C GLY A 64 11.25 -10.48 -1.62
N TYR A 65 11.49 -11.02 -2.82
CA TYR A 65 12.63 -10.69 -3.65
C TYR A 65 12.67 -9.20 -4.03
N VAL A 66 11.57 -8.66 -4.58
CA VAL A 66 11.52 -7.26 -5.02
C VAL A 66 11.66 -6.30 -3.83
N VAL A 67 11.00 -6.59 -2.70
CA VAL A 67 11.12 -5.78 -1.48
C VAL A 67 12.53 -5.84 -0.92
N THR A 68 13.16 -7.02 -0.82
CA THR A 68 14.52 -7.12 -0.30
C THR A 68 15.56 -6.45 -1.20
N ALA A 69 15.40 -6.57 -2.53
CA ALA A 69 16.32 -5.96 -3.51
C ALA A 69 16.17 -4.43 -3.63
N ARG A 70 14.96 -3.87 -3.39
CA ARG A 70 14.66 -2.46 -3.69
C ARG A 70 14.21 -1.61 -2.50
N ARG A 71 14.05 -2.18 -1.31
CA ARG A 71 13.77 -1.41 -0.10
C ARG A 71 14.87 -0.39 0.17
N THR A 72 14.47 0.79 0.63
CA THR A 72 15.40 1.84 1.10
C THR A 72 15.78 1.58 2.57
N GLU A 73 16.85 2.18 3.09
CA GLU A 73 17.25 2.01 4.51
C GLU A 73 16.37 2.81 5.50
N ALA A 74 15.21 3.27 5.07
CA ALA A 74 14.37 4.11 5.88
C ALA A 74 13.58 3.32 6.96
N PRO A 75 13.17 3.96 8.07
CA PRO A 75 12.45 3.27 9.15
C PRO A 75 11.18 2.53 8.69
N TRP A 76 10.43 3.09 7.73
CA TRP A 76 9.22 2.47 7.17
C TRP A 76 9.50 1.22 6.32
N ALA A 77 10.70 1.11 5.74
CA ALA A 77 11.07 -0.01 4.88
C ALA A 77 11.26 -1.33 5.65
N ARG A 78 11.43 -1.25 6.98
CA ARG A 78 11.37 -2.42 7.88
C ARG A 78 9.94 -2.92 8.11
N GLY A 79 8.93 -2.17 7.64
CA GLY A 79 7.50 -2.45 7.78
C GLY A 79 7.05 -3.80 7.20
N PHE A 80 7.74 -4.32 6.18
CA PHE A 80 7.32 -5.53 5.47
C PHE A 80 7.21 -6.77 6.37
N LYS A 81 8.09 -6.87 7.38
CA LYS A 81 8.04 -7.98 8.36
C LYS A 81 6.73 -7.99 9.14
N TYR A 82 6.22 -6.82 9.52
CA TYR A 82 4.93 -6.72 10.24
C TYR A 82 3.76 -7.10 9.34
N TYR A 83 3.81 -6.78 8.04
CA TYR A 83 2.81 -7.25 7.09
C TYR A 83 2.85 -8.78 6.92
N LEU A 84 4.04 -9.40 6.92
CA LEU A 84 4.16 -10.85 6.89
C LEU A 84 3.61 -11.51 8.16
N TYR A 85 3.90 -10.95 9.35
CA TYR A 85 3.31 -11.44 10.60
C TYR A 85 1.79 -11.32 10.58
N LEU A 86 1.25 -10.17 10.16
CA LEU A 86 -0.19 -9.96 10.05
C LEU A 86 -0.82 -10.95 9.04
N ALA A 87 -0.17 -11.16 7.89
CA ALA A 87 -0.61 -12.11 6.87
C ALA A 87 -0.63 -13.55 7.41
N LEU A 88 0.41 -13.98 8.12
CA LEU A 88 0.46 -15.29 8.76
C LEU A 88 -0.63 -15.45 9.82
N THR A 89 -0.86 -14.41 10.63
CA THR A 89 -1.95 -14.39 11.62
C THR A 89 -3.31 -14.54 10.96
N VAL A 90 -3.56 -13.88 9.81
CA VAL A 90 -4.81 -14.04 9.05
C VAL A 90 -5.00 -15.47 8.57
N VAL A 91 -3.96 -16.12 8.05
CA VAL A 91 -4.02 -17.55 7.64
C VAL A 91 -4.32 -18.42 8.85
N ALA A 92 -3.60 -18.23 9.96
CA ALA A 92 -3.78 -19.02 11.18
C ALA A 92 -5.20 -18.89 11.74
N ILE A 93 -5.71 -17.65 11.87
CA ILE A 93 -7.08 -17.41 12.30
C ILE A 93 -8.07 -18.10 11.36
N ARG A 94 -7.89 -18.01 10.04
CA ARG A 94 -8.81 -18.62 9.08
C ARG A 94 -8.82 -20.15 9.16
N VAL A 95 -7.66 -20.77 9.31
CA VAL A 95 -7.53 -22.23 9.49
C VAL A 95 -8.15 -22.66 10.82
N VAL A 96 -7.88 -21.94 11.91
CA VAL A 96 -8.47 -22.24 13.23
C VAL A 96 -9.98 -22.09 13.20
N PHE A 97 -10.50 -21.00 12.63
CA PHE A 97 -11.95 -20.82 12.46
C PHE A 97 -12.55 -21.97 11.65
N ARG A 98 -11.93 -22.36 10.52
CA ARG A 98 -12.44 -23.48 9.72
C ARG A 98 -12.36 -24.83 10.46
N ALA A 99 -11.35 -25.04 11.30
CA ALA A 99 -11.22 -26.25 12.09
C ALA A 99 -12.23 -26.31 13.27
N VAL A 100 -12.55 -25.16 13.87
CA VAL A 100 -13.52 -25.07 14.98
C VAL A 100 -14.96 -25.14 14.49
N PHE A 101 -15.25 -24.51 13.36
CA PHE A 101 -16.58 -24.51 12.74
C PHE A 101 -16.64 -25.58 11.66
N ALA A 102 -17.13 -26.77 12.05
CA ALA A 102 -17.27 -27.88 11.11
C ALA A 102 -18.27 -27.51 10.01
N THR A 103 -17.85 -27.70 8.75
CA THR A 103 -18.71 -27.52 7.59
C THR A 103 -18.91 -28.88 6.94
N GLY A 104 -20.14 -29.39 6.97
CA GLY A 104 -20.67 -30.49 6.14
C GLY A 104 -19.72 -31.65 5.81
N ILE A 105 -20.03 -32.84 6.31
CA ILE A 105 -19.29 -34.06 5.98
C ILE A 105 -19.53 -34.42 4.51
N THR A 106 -18.48 -34.42 3.69
CA THR A 106 -18.56 -34.97 2.32
C THR A 106 -18.12 -36.44 2.34
N PRO A 107 -18.77 -37.36 1.59
CA PRO A 107 -18.48 -38.80 1.66
C PRO A 107 -17.05 -39.24 1.28
N ARG A 108 -16.17 -38.34 0.83
CA ARG A 108 -14.80 -38.63 0.38
C ARG A 108 -13.72 -37.84 1.16
N ASP A 109 -14.07 -37.26 2.31
CA ASP A 109 -13.14 -36.46 3.11
C ASP A 109 -12.13 -37.32 3.88
N HIS A 110 -10.88 -36.84 3.95
CA HIS A 110 -9.85 -37.45 4.78
C HIS A 110 -9.85 -36.78 6.16
N PHE A 111 -10.29 -37.50 7.19
CA PHE A 111 -10.36 -36.97 8.55
C PHE A 111 -8.98 -36.92 9.22
N LEU A 112 -8.61 -35.76 9.77
CA LEU A 112 -7.39 -35.63 10.60
C LEU A 112 -7.70 -35.90 12.08
N PHE A 113 -8.71 -35.21 12.63
CA PHE A 113 -9.12 -35.31 14.03
C PHE A 113 -10.57 -34.83 14.19
N SER A 114 -11.22 -35.24 15.27
CA SER A 114 -12.57 -34.77 15.62
C SER A 114 -12.53 -33.93 16.89
N LEU A 115 -13.16 -32.75 16.86
CA LEU A 115 -13.41 -31.98 18.07
C LEU A 115 -14.72 -32.47 18.73
N PRO A 116 -14.80 -32.44 20.07
CA PRO A 116 -16.06 -32.69 20.79
C PRO A 116 -17.14 -31.76 20.26
N HIS A 117 -18.27 -32.34 19.86
CA HIS A 117 -19.41 -31.59 19.37
C HIS A 117 -20.14 -30.95 20.55
N ILE A 118 -20.37 -29.65 20.48
CA ILE A 118 -21.21 -28.94 21.45
C ILE A 118 -22.58 -28.74 20.80
N PRO A 119 -23.65 -29.33 21.36
CA PRO A 119 -24.99 -29.15 20.79
C PRO A 119 -25.35 -27.67 20.86
N THR A 120 -25.52 -27.05 19.69
CA THR A 120 -25.99 -25.67 19.59
C THR A 120 -27.51 -25.63 19.74
N PRO A 121 -28.08 -24.63 20.41
CA PRO A 121 -29.53 -24.46 20.52
C PRO A 121 -30.23 -24.39 19.14
N ASP A 122 -31.50 -24.80 19.07
CA ASP A 122 -32.27 -24.90 17.82
C ASP A 122 -32.38 -23.58 17.04
N TRP A 123 -32.27 -22.43 17.71
CA TRP A 123 -32.25 -21.10 17.08
C TRP A 123 -30.92 -20.77 16.36
N TYR A 124 -29.88 -21.59 16.55
CA TYR A 124 -28.54 -21.49 15.95
C TYR A 124 -28.15 -22.75 15.17
N ALA A 125 -29.13 -23.53 14.71
CA ALA A 125 -28.95 -24.82 14.02
C ALA A 125 -28.13 -24.79 12.71
N GLY A 126 -27.71 -23.60 12.23
CA GLY A 126 -26.89 -23.44 11.04
C GLY A 126 -25.38 -23.53 11.26
N ILE A 127 -24.89 -23.48 12.51
CA ILE A 127 -23.45 -23.47 12.82
C ILE A 127 -23.13 -24.58 13.81
N GLN A 128 -22.43 -25.62 13.36
CA GLN A 128 -21.96 -26.69 14.23
C GLN A 128 -20.60 -26.30 14.81
N ILE A 129 -20.53 -26.22 16.14
CA ILE A 129 -19.28 -25.99 16.87
C ILE A 129 -18.66 -27.35 17.20
N GLY A 130 -17.44 -27.57 16.73
CA GLY A 130 -16.79 -28.88 16.78
C GLY A 130 -17.33 -29.85 15.73
N GLY A 131 -16.77 -31.06 15.69
CA GLY A 131 -17.01 -32.05 14.63
C GLY A 131 -15.73 -32.54 13.96
N PRO A 132 -15.84 -33.40 12.93
CA PRO A 132 -14.69 -33.91 12.22
C PRO A 132 -14.02 -32.83 11.36
N VAL A 133 -12.70 -32.66 11.56
CA VAL A 133 -11.86 -31.75 10.77
C VAL A 133 -11.24 -32.53 9.62
N SER A 134 -11.70 -32.26 8.40
CA SER A 134 -11.15 -32.86 7.19
C SER A 134 -9.92 -32.11 6.66
N LEU A 135 -9.02 -32.84 6.02
CA LEU A 135 -7.83 -32.30 5.37
C LEU A 135 -8.21 -31.32 4.26
N GLU A 136 -9.27 -31.63 3.53
CA GLU A 136 -9.86 -30.81 2.48
C GLU A 136 -10.31 -29.45 3.02
N ALA A 137 -11.01 -29.44 4.16
CA ALA A 137 -11.45 -28.20 4.80
C ALA A 137 -10.27 -27.34 5.27
N VAL A 138 -9.25 -27.95 5.88
CA VAL A 138 -8.04 -27.26 6.33
C VAL A 138 -7.26 -26.69 5.16
N LEU A 139 -7.05 -27.47 4.10
CA LEU A 139 -6.34 -27.03 2.89
C LEU A 139 -7.12 -25.93 2.15
N SER A 140 -8.44 -26.02 2.07
CA SER A 140 -9.30 -24.98 1.51
C SER A 140 -9.14 -23.66 2.27
N ALA A 141 -9.27 -23.68 3.60
CA ALA A 141 -9.11 -22.49 4.42
C ALA A 141 -7.69 -21.94 4.43
N ALA A 142 -6.68 -22.80 4.41
CA ALA A 142 -5.29 -22.40 4.29
C ALA A 142 -5.03 -21.70 2.95
N THR A 143 -5.56 -22.22 1.85
CA THR A 143 -5.40 -21.67 0.50
C THR A 143 -6.11 -20.32 0.36
N ASP A 144 -7.36 -20.22 0.83
CA ASP A 144 -8.08 -18.95 0.82
C ASP A 144 -7.42 -17.91 1.76
N GLY A 145 -6.92 -18.37 2.91
CA GLY A 145 -6.16 -17.56 3.85
C GLY A 145 -4.89 -17.03 3.20
N LEU A 146 -4.17 -17.90 2.48
CA LEU A 146 -2.95 -17.58 1.76
C LEU A 146 -3.22 -16.54 0.66
N ARG A 147 -4.38 -16.62 -0.02
CA ARG A 147 -4.79 -15.62 -1.01
C ARG A 147 -5.00 -14.24 -0.39
N LEU A 148 -5.70 -14.15 0.75
CA LEU A 148 -5.83 -12.89 1.49
C LEU A 148 -4.49 -12.38 2.02
N ALA A 149 -3.65 -13.28 2.53
CA ALA A 149 -2.29 -12.97 2.95
C ALA A 149 -1.46 -12.37 1.82
N CYS A 150 -1.52 -12.94 0.60
CA CYS A 150 -0.84 -12.40 -0.57
C CYS A 150 -1.31 -10.99 -0.93
N MET A 151 -2.62 -10.73 -0.90
CA MET A 151 -3.17 -9.38 -1.14
C MET A 151 -2.65 -8.38 -0.09
N LEU A 152 -2.63 -8.78 1.18
CA LEU A 152 -2.10 -7.96 2.26
C LEU A 152 -0.60 -7.69 2.08
N CYS A 153 0.19 -8.69 1.67
CA CYS A 153 1.60 -8.53 1.36
C CYS A 153 1.85 -7.64 0.15
N CYS A 154 0.99 -7.63 -0.87
CA CYS A 154 1.07 -6.68 -2.00
C CYS A 154 0.96 -5.24 -1.50
N ILE A 155 -0.03 -4.95 -0.63
CA ILE A 155 -0.18 -3.62 -0.01
C ILE A 155 1.03 -3.29 0.86
N GLY A 156 1.53 -4.26 1.62
CA GLY A 156 2.75 -4.12 2.42
C GLY A 156 3.99 -3.82 1.57
N ALA A 157 4.13 -4.45 0.40
CA ALA A 157 5.20 -4.16 -0.55
C ALA A 157 5.10 -2.73 -1.10
N ALA A 158 3.89 -2.28 -1.48
CA ALA A 158 3.66 -0.90 -1.92
C ALA A 158 4.10 0.11 -0.84
N ASN A 159 3.65 -0.08 0.40
CA ASN A 159 3.95 0.84 1.51
C ASN A 159 5.42 0.85 1.94
N THR A 160 6.15 -0.25 1.70
CA THR A 160 7.56 -0.36 2.07
C THR A 160 8.48 0.18 0.98
N LEU A 161 8.09 0.05 -0.29
CA LEU A 161 8.83 0.53 -1.45
C LEU A 161 8.52 1.99 -1.80
N ALA A 162 7.28 2.44 -1.59
CA ALA A 162 6.86 3.81 -1.87
C ALA A 162 7.08 4.73 -0.67
N ASN A 163 7.73 5.89 -0.87
CA ASN A 163 7.86 6.90 0.17
C ASN A 163 6.51 7.65 0.33
N PRO A 164 5.83 7.58 1.50
CA PRO A 164 4.51 8.17 1.69
C PRO A 164 4.52 9.71 1.53
N LYS A 165 5.59 10.38 1.97
CA LYS A 165 5.74 11.84 1.80
C LYS A 165 5.89 12.23 0.33
N ARG A 166 6.57 11.40 -0.47
CA ARG A 166 6.66 11.60 -1.93
C ARG A 166 5.33 11.29 -2.59
N ALA A 167 4.61 10.24 -2.19
CA ALA A 167 3.30 9.90 -2.76
C ALA A 167 2.31 11.07 -2.64
N LEU A 168 2.30 11.76 -1.49
CA LEU A 168 1.48 12.96 -1.28
C LEU A 168 1.84 14.12 -2.21
N ARG A 169 3.12 14.24 -2.61
CA ARG A 169 3.54 15.26 -3.58
C ARG A 169 3.04 14.98 -4.99
N VAL A 170 2.62 13.76 -5.31
CA VAL A 170 2.13 13.39 -6.64
C VAL A 170 0.59 13.38 -6.70
N LEU A 171 -0.09 13.73 -5.61
CA LEU A 171 -1.54 13.90 -5.64
C LEU A 171 -1.92 14.92 -6.73
N PRO A 172 -2.97 14.63 -7.53
CA PRO A 172 -3.47 15.56 -8.53
C PRO A 172 -3.93 16.86 -7.86
N GLY A 173 -3.82 17.98 -8.57
CA GLY A 173 -4.21 19.30 -8.03
C GLY A 173 -5.66 19.38 -7.55
N ALA A 174 -6.54 18.51 -8.05
CA ALA A 174 -7.91 18.36 -7.56
C ALA A 174 -8.00 18.04 -6.06
N LEU A 175 -7.00 17.35 -5.51
CA LEU A 175 -6.89 16.93 -4.12
C LEU A 175 -5.95 17.84 -3.33
N HIS A 176 -5.70 19.07 -3.78
CA HIS A 176 -4.72 19.96 -3.16
C HIS A 176 -5.05 20.26 -1.70
N GLU A 177 -6.31 20.54 -1.37
CA GLU A 177 -6.74 20.81 0.00
C GLU A 177 -6.47 19.62 0.93
N LEU A 178 -6.80 18.40 0.47
CA LEU A 178 -6.48 17.16 1.17
C LEU A 178 -4.96 16.96 1.27
N GLY A 179 -4.22 17.22 0.20
CA GLY A 179 -2.76 17.09 0.17
C GLY A 179 -2.07 18.03 1.15
N VAL A 180 -2.52 19.29 1.25
CA VAL A 180 -2.01 20.27 2.22
C VAL A 180 -2.36 19.82 3.64
N ALA A 181 -3.62 19.45 3.91
CA ALA A 181 -4.04 18.98 5.23
C ALA A 181 -3.21 17.79 5.71
N VAL A 182 -3.02 16.77 4.87
CA VAL A 182 -2.22 15.58 5.21
C VAL A 182 -0.74 15.92 5.35
N THR A 183 -0.20 16.78 4.48
CA THR A 183 1.21 17.20 4.58
C THR A 183 1.47 17.97 5.87
N VAL A 184 0.57 18.88 6.24
CA VAL A 184 0.61 19.60 7.51
C VAL A 184 0.53 18.62 8.67
N ALA A 185 -0.45 17.71 8.67
CA ALA A 185 -0.61 16.70 9.72
C ALA A 185 0.66 15.85 9.91
N ILE A 186 1.28 15.36 8.83
CA ILE A 186 2.52 14.57 8.89
C ILE A 186 3.71 15.40 9.40
N SER A 187 3.76 16.69 9.09
CA SER A 187 4.81 17.58 9.58
C SER A 187 4.66 17.96 11.06
N VAL A 188 3.41 18.05 11.53
CA VAL A 188 3.06 18.42 12.90
C VAL A 188 3.03 17.21 13.84
N ALA A 189 2.80 16.00 13.33
CA ALA A 189 2.82 14.76 14.11
C ALA A 189 4.06 14.59 15.02
N PRO A 190 5.31 14.72 14.55
CA PRO A 190 6.47 14.60 15.44
C PRO A 190 6.50 15.69 16.52
N GLN A 191 5.94 16.86 16.23
CA GLN A 191 5.88 17.98 17.16
C GLN A 191 4.87 17.68 18.28
N LEU A 192 3.70 17.14 17.94
CA LEU A 192 2.70 16.68 18.92
C LEU A 192 3.26 15.59 19.83
N VAL A 193 4.02 14.64 19.27
CA VAL A 193 4.69 13.60 20.07
C VAL A 193 5.68 14.23 21.07
N GLN A 194 6.46 15.22 20.64
CA GLN A 194 7.37 15.94 21.55
C GLN A 194 6.62 16.72 22.63
N SER A 195 5.50 17.36 22.29
CA SER A 195 4.65 18.06 23.26
C SER A 195 4.06 17.08 24.29
N VAL A 196 3.55 15.93 23.86
CA VAL A 196 3.08 14.85 24.75
C VAL A 196 4.20 14.39 25.69
N GLN A 197 5.39 14.11 25.15
CA GLN A 197 6.55 13.70 25.96
C GLN A 197 7.01 14.77 26.95
N ARG A 198 6.92 16.05 26.57
CA ARG A 198 7.27 17.19 27.44
C ARG A 198 6.27 17.30 28.59
N VAL A 199 4.98 17.26 28.29
CA VAL A 199 3.90 17.34 29.30
C VAL A 199 3.94 16.11 30.23
N ALA A 200 4.15 14.92 29.67
CA ALA A 200 4.32 13.69 30.46
C ALA A 200 5.50 13.81 31.44
N ARG A 201 6.66 14.29 30.98
CA ARG A 201 7.85 14.50 31.84
C ARG A 201 7.65 15.57 32.90
N ALA A 202 7.06 16.71 32.55
CA ALA A 202 6.75 17.77 33.52
C ALA A 202 5.80 17.26 34.61
N ARG A 203 4.84 16.41 34.24
CA ARG A 203 3.92 15.79 35.18
C ARG A 203 4.60 14.77 36.09
N THR A 204 5.53 13.96 35.58
CA THR A 204 6.30 13.03 36.44
C THR A 204 7.11 13.77 37.50
N LEU A 205 7.63 14.97 37.16
CA LEU A 205 8.40 15.81 38.10
C LEU A 205 7.53 16.53 39.13
N ARG A 206 6.26 16.81 38.84
CA ARG A 206 5.33 17.54 39.74
C ARG A 206 4.56 16.65 40.73
N ALA A 207 4.92 15.38 40.87
CA ALA A 207 4.34 14.42 41.80
C ALA A 207 2.84 14.08 41.60
N GLY A 208 2.59 12.83 41.21
CA GLY A 208 1.30 12.17 41.43
C GLY A 208 1.08 10.99 40.50
N ARG A 209 1.22 9.78 41.05
CA ARG A 209 0.83 8.46 40.50
C ARG A 209 -0.67 8.36 40.19
N ALA A 210 -1.33 9.44 39.77
CA ALA A 210 -2.70 9.39 39.27
C ALA A 210 -2.70 8.48 38.04
N LYS A 211 -3.35 7.32 38.20
CA LYS A 211 -3.63 6.33 37.16
C LYS A 211 -5.02 6.60 36.58
N GLY A 212 -5.26 6.17 35.35
CA GLY A 212 -6.57 6.28 34.71
C GLY A 212 -6.90 7.64 34.10
N LEU A 213 -8.20 7.97 34.02
CA LEU A 213 -8.71 9.07 33.18
C LEU A 213 -8.22 10.47 33.61
N LYS A 214 -8.04 10.72 34.92
CA LYS A 214 -7.48 11.98 35.44
C LYS A 214 -6.04 12.19 34.98
N ALA A 215 -5.30 11.09 34.80
CA ALA A 215 -3.93 11.09 34.29
C ALA A 215 -3.88 11.53 32.82
N LEU A 216 -4.81 10.99 32.03
CA LEU A 216 -4.95 11.30 30.62
C LEU A 216 -5.36 12.75 30.41
N ARG A 217 -6.35 13.25 31.18
CA ARG A 217 -6.83 14.64 31.10
C ARG A 217 -5.70 15.65 31.31
N GLY A 218 -4.79 15.39 32.25
CA GLY A 218 -3.62 16.24 32.51
C GLY A 218 -2.57 16.27 31.40
N ILE A 219 -2.63 15.35 30.44
CA ILE A 219 -1.75 15.33 29.25
C ILE A 219 -2.51 15.88 28.04
N VAL A 220 -3.75 15.46 27.84
CA VAL A 220 -4.55 15.80 26.65
C VAL A 220 -4.88 17.29 26.62
N ILE A 221 -5.32 17.90 27.72
CA ILE A 221 -5.71 19.33 27.71
C ILE A 221 -4.53 20.24 27.31
N PRO A 222 -3.35 20.17 27.93
CA PRO A 222 -2.22 21.02 27.53
C PRO A 222 -1.73 20.75 26.10
N VAL A 223 -1.81 19.50 25.64
CA VAL A 223 -1.41 19.14 24.27
C VAL A 223 -2.40 19.68 23.25
N LEU A 224 -3.71 19.67 23.55
CA LEU A 224 -4.73 20.29 22.69
C LEU A 224 -4.58 21.80 22.65
N GLU A 225 -4.28 22.44 23.79
CA GLU A 225 -4.00 23.88 23.85
C GLU A 225 -2.78 24.26 22.98
N ASP A 226 -1.66 23.56 23.15
CA ASP A 226 -0.45 23.74 22.32
C ASP A 226 -0.72 23.47 20.83
N ALA A 227 -1.52 22.44 20.52
CA ALA A 227 -1.93 22.14 19.15
C ALA A 227 -2.80 23.25 18.54
N LEU A 228 -3.74 23.81 19.31
CA LEU A 228 -4.61 24.91 18.88
C LEU A 228 -3.81 26.18 18.62
N GLU A 229 -2.94 26.59 19.54
CA GLU A 229 -2.10 27.77 19.37
C GLU A 229 -1.20 27.62 18.13
N ARG A 230 -0.62 26.44 17.94
CA ARG A 230 0.20 26.15 16.77
C ARG A 230 -0.60 26.14 15.47
N SER A 231 -1.82 25.63 15.48
CA SER A 231 -2.71 25.65 14.32
C SER A 231 -3.07 27.09 13.92
N LEU A 232 -3.31 27.97 14.89
CA LEU A 232 -3.58 29.40 14.66
C LEU A 232 -2.35 30.11 14.07
N ARG A 233 -1.16 29.88 14.62
CA ARG A 233 0.09 30.46 14.07
C ARG A 233 0.39 29.95 12.66
N LEU A 234 0.14 28.68 12.38
CA LEU A 234 0.30 28.12 11.04
C LEU A 234 -0.71 28.72 10.07
N ALA A 235 -1.97 28.87 10.47
CA ALA A 235 -3.01 29.50 9.66
C ALA A 235 -2.65 30.94 9.31
N ALA A 236 -2.20 31.75 10.28
CA ALA A 236 -1.76 33.13 10.04
C ALA A 236 -0.55 33.20 9.08
N ALA A 237 0.43 32.29 9.23
CA ALA A 237 1.57 32.21 8.32
C ALA A 237 1.18 31.74 6.90
N MET A 238 0.18 30.86 6.79
CA MET A 238 -0.36 30.41 5.51
C MET A 238 -1.09 31.55 4.79
N ASP A 239 -1.93 32.29 5.51
CA ASP A 239 -2.67 33.44 4.96
C ASP A 239 -1.72 34.55 4.49
N SER A 240 -0.67 34.86 5.28
CA SER A 240 0.39 35.81 4.91
C SER A 240 1.15 35.42 3.63
N ARG A 241 1.26 34.12 3.34
CA ARG A 241 1.88 33.58 2.12
C ARG A 241 0.89 33.46 0.95
N GLY A 242 -0.36 33.86 1.14
CA GLY A 242 -1.41 33.84 0.13
C GLY A 242 -2.06 32.47 -0.08
N TYR A 243 -1.94 31.54 0.88
CA TYR A 243 -2.70 30.28 0.83
C TYR A 243 -4.20 30.56 0.97
N GLY A 244 -5.05 29.77 0.28
CA GLY A 244 -6.50 29.88 0.38
C GLY A 244 -7.18 30.78 -0.66
N ARG A 245 -6.42 31.48 -1.51
CA ARG A 245 -6.99 32.12 -2.71
C ARG A 245 -7.52 31.04 -3.65
N ALA A 246 -8.85 30.91 -3.69
CA ALA A 246 -9.51 30.11 -4.70
C ALA A 246 -9.04 30.59 -6.08
N GLY A 247 -8.57 29.67 -6.94
CA GLY A 247 -8.33 30.01 -8.34
C GLY A 247 -9.60 30.56 -9.02
N THR A 248 -9.53 30.80 -10.32
CA THR A 248 -10.59 31.39 -11.16
C THR A 248 -11.85 30.51 -11.36
N ALA A 249 -12.18 29.64 -10.41
CA ALA A 249 -13.19 28.60 -10.55
C ALA A 249 -14.62 29.13 -10.39
N THR A 250 -15.41 29.04 -11.47
CA THR A 250 -16.85 29.32 -11.47
C THR A 250 -17.65 28.19 -10.79
N ARG A 251 -18.86 28.51 -10.30
CA ARG A 251 -19.78 27.54 -9.66
C ARG A 251 -20.10 26.35 -10.58
N ASN A 252 -20.16 26.58 -11.90
CA ASN A 252 -20.41 25.54 -12.89
C ASN A 252 -19.23 24.56 -13.03
N SER A 253 -17.99 25.05 -12.97
CA SER A 253 -16.81 24.18 -12.98
C SER A 253 -16.78 23.23 -11.76
N ARG A 254 -17.22 23.71 -10.59
CA ARG A 254 -17.34 22.89 -9.37
C ARG A 254 -18.37 21.78 -9.55
N ARG A 255 -19.57 22.12 -10.05
CA ARG A 255 -20.64 21.14 -10.31
C ARG A 255 -20.23 20.12 -11.37
N ALA A 256 -19.64 20.56 -12.48
CA ALA A 256 -19.17 19.67 -13.54
C ALA A 256 -18.10 18.69 -13.05
N THR A 257 -17.15 19.17 -12.23
CA THR A 257 -16.14 18.28 -11.63
C THR A 257 -16.77 17.27 -10.69
N GLY A 258 -17.70 17.70 -9.83
CA GLY A 258 -18.43 16.80 -8.93
C GLY A 258 -19.23 15.74 -9.70
N ALA A 259 -19.94 16.15 -10.75
CA ALA A 259 -20.70 15.25 -11.62
C ALA A 259 -19.78 14.23 -12.31
N LEU A 260 -18.66 14.67 -12.89
CA LEU A 260 -17.68 13.77 -13.53
C LEU A 260 -17.09 12.76 -12.56
N MET A 261 -16.79 13.17 -11.31
CA MET A 261 -16.28 12.25 -10.29
C MET A 261 -17.33 11.25 -9.85
N LEU A 262 -18.57 11.70 -9.61
CA LEU A 262 -19.66 10.82 -9.19
C LEU A 262 -20.02 9.83 -10.30
N LEU A 263 -20.19 10.31 -11.54
CA LEU A 263 -20.45 9.45 -12.69
C LEU A 263 -19.27 8.50 -12.94
N GLY A 264 -18.03 8.98 -12.82
CA GLY A 264 -16.85 8.14 -12.93
C GLY A 264 -16.79 7.04 -11.87
N MET A 265 -17.06 7.37 -10.60
CA MET A 265 -17.16 6.38 -9.52
C MET A 265 -18.29 5.38 -9.75
N CYS A 266 -19.48 5.83 -10.17
CA CYS A 266 -20.57 4.93 -10.52
C CYS A 266 -20.18 3.99 -11.67
N GLY A 267 -19.50 4.49 -12.70
CA GLY A 267 -18.98 3.69 -13.81
C GLY A 267 -17.93 2.67 -13.36
N LEU A 268 -17.01 3.06 -12.46
CA LEU A 268 -16.02 2.15 -11.88
C LEU A 268 -16.69 1.06 -11.01
N CYS A 269 -17.69 1.40 -10.20
CA CYS A 269 -18.44 0.44 -9.40
C CYS A 269 -19.22 -0.53 -10.29
N ALA A 270 -19.94 -0.03 -11.30
CA ALA A 270 -20.69 -0.84 -12.26
C ALA A 270 -19.75 -1.73 -13.09
N GLY A 271 -18.60 -1.20 -13.51
CA GLY A 271 -17.57 -1.94 -14.23
C GLY A 271 -16.95 -3.04 -13.39
N ALA A 272 -16.57 -2.74 -12.15
CA ALA A 272 -16.05 -3.73 -11.21
C ALA A 272 -17.08 -4.84 -10.92
N TYR A 273 -18.35 -4.47 -10.69
CA TYR A 273 -19.43 -5.44 -10.54
C TYR A 273 -19.57 -6.33 -11.79
N GLY A 274 -19.65 -5.74 -12.99
CA GLY A 274 -19.78 -6.49 -14.23
C GLY A 274 -18.57 -7.34 -14.62
N LEU A 275 -17.38 -7.05 -14.08
CA LEU A 275 -16.17 -7.86 -14.23
C LEU A 275 -16.11 -9.02 -13.23
N LEU A 276 -16.73 -8.86 -12.06
CA LEU A 276 -16.72 -9.86 -10.98
C LEU A 276 -17.94 -10.79 -11.02
N ASP A 277 -19.05 -10.31 -11.55
CA ASP A 277 -20.28 -11.09 -11.73
C ASP A 277 -20.15 -12.00 -12.96
N ALA A 278 -20.33 -13.30 -12.77
CA ALA A 278 -20.26 -14.30 -13.83
C ALA A 278 -21.49 -14.28 -14.75
N THR A 279 -22.58 -13.67 -14.31
CA THR A 279 -23.85 -13.60 -15.07
C THR A 279 -23.95 -12.35 -15.95
N ALA A 280 -23.13 -11.32 -15.68
CA ALA A 280 -23.14 -10.08 -16.43
C ALA A 280 -22.42 -10.25 -17.79
N PRO A 281 -22.92 -9.62 -18.88
CA PRO A 281 -22.21 -9.62 -20.15
C PRO A 281 -20.84 -8.92 -19.99
N ARG A 282 -19.74 -9.65 -20.22
CA ARG A 282 -18.37 -9.11 -20.13
C ARG A 282 -18.14 -7.88 -20.99
N PHE A 283 -18.89 -7.76 -22.10
CA PHE A 283 -18.86 -6.63 -23.02
C PHE A 283 -19.39 -5.33 -22.41
N LEU A 284 -20.14 -5.38 -21.30
CA LEU A 284 -20.57 -4.18 -20.56
C LEU A 284 -19.61 -3.82 -19.42
N GLY A 285 -18.99 -4.80 -18.78
CA GLY A 285 -18.09 -4.58 -17.63
C GLY A 285 -16.83 -3.78 -17.99
N LEU A 286 -16.10 -4.19 -19.04
CA LEU A 286 -14.87 -3.51 -19.45
C LEU A 286 -15.11 -2.06 -19.95
N PRO A 287 -16.09 -1.78 -20.82
CA PRO A 287 -16.39 -0.40 -21.22
C PRO A 287 -16.93 0.47 -20.08
N ALA A 288 -17.72 -0.08 -19.16
CA ALA A 288 -18.17 0.66 -17.97
C ALA A 288 -16.98 1.04 -17.07
N MET A 289 -16.04 0.11 -16.86
CA MET A 289 -14.82 0.37 -16.10
C MET A 289 -13.92 1.41 -16.79
N ALA A 290 -13.75 1.30 -18.11
CA ALA A 290 -12.94 2.22 -18.89
C ALA A 290 -13.56 3.63 -18.95
N SER A 291 -14.86 3.74 -19.21
CA SER A 291 -15.58 5.02 -19.21
C SER A 291 -15.57 5.65 -17.81
N GLY A 292 -15.78 4.86 -16.75
CA GLY A 292 -15.65 5.31 -15.36
C GLY A 292 -14.26 5.88 -15.05
N ALA A 293 -13.20 5.17 -15.44
CA ALA A 293 -11.82 5.64 -15.28
C ALA A 293 -11.54 6.94 -16.05
N VAL A 294 -12.02 7.04 -17.30
CA VAL A 294 -11.88 8.26 -18.12
C VAL A 294 -12.62 9.44 -17.51
N LEU A 295 -13.84 9.25 -17.02
CA LEU A 295 -14.63 10.28 -16.35
C LEU A 295 -13.95 10.75 -15.05
N CYS A 296 -13.43 9.84 -14.25
CA CYS A 296 -12.63 10.18 -13.06
C CYS A 296 -11.36 10.97 -13.43
N LEU A 297 -10.61 10.54 -14.45
CA LEU A 297 -9.41 11.24 -14.92
C LEU A 297 -9.75 12.64 -15.46
N ALA A 298 -10.84 12.77 -16.21
CA ALA A 298 -11.33 14.06 -16.70
C ALA A 298 -11.73 14.98 -15.53
N GLY A 299 -12.46 14.45 -14.55
CA GLY A 299 -12.80 15.13 -13.31
C GLY A 299 -11.56 15.59 -12.54
N LEU A 300 -10.53 14.73 -12.42
CA LEU A 300 -9.27 15.07 -11.75
C LEU A 300 -8.46 16.12 -12.53
N ARG A 301 -8.49 16.08 -13.86
CA ARG A 301 -7.74 17.01 -14.73
C ARG A 301 -8.38 18.40 -14.77
N LEU A 302 -9.70 18.48 -14.97
CA LEU A 302 -10.47 19.71 -14.78
C LEU A 302 -10.34 20.20 -13.34
N GLY A 303 -10.29 19.24 -12.43
CA GLY A 303 -9.91 19.34 -11.05
C GLY A 303 -8.64 20.14 -10.76
N GLY A 304 -7.55 19.67 -11.35
CA GLY A 304 -6.20 20.15 -11.12
C GLY A 304 -5.89 21.47 -11.82
N ARG A 305 -6.58 21.80 -12.92
CA ARG A 305 -6.48 23.12 -13.58
C ARG A 305 -6.82 24.29 -12.65
N ARG A 306 -7.50 24.04 -11.53
CA ARG A 306 -7.88 25.04 -10.53
C ARG A 306 -6.74 25.51 -9.64
N VAL A 307 -5.66 24.73 -9.54
CA VAL A 307 -4.58 24.96 -8.57
C VAL A 307 -3.29 25.21 -9.34
N ALA A 308 -2.86 26.47 -9.38
CA ALA A 308 -1.53 26.83 -9.86
C ALA A 308 -0.50 26.31 -8.85
N ARG A 309 0.18 25.21 -9.19
CA ARG A 309 1.22 24.61 -8.37
C ARG A 309 2.56 24.74 -9.08
N THR A 310 3.53 25.33 -8.39
CA THR A 310 4.94 25.24 -8.77
C THR A 310 5.56 24.04 -8.05
N ALA A 311 6.19 23.15 -8.79
CA ALA A 311 6.88 21.99 -8.24
C ALA A 311 8.38 22.23 -8.27
N TYR A 312 9.00 22.39 -7.11
CA TYR A 312 10.46 22.45 -7.00
C TYR A 312 11.03 21.04 -7.23
N ARG A 313 11.66 20.84 -8.40
CA ARG A 313 12.16 19.55 -8.95
C ARG A 313 11.06 18.47 -9.06
N PRO A 314 10.26 18.46 -10.14
CA PRO A 314 9.30 17.39 -10.39
C PRO A 314 10.04 16.05 -10.53
N ASP A 315 9.50 14.98 -9.93
CA ASP A 315 10.00 13.62 -10.15
C ASP A 315 9.57 13.19 -11.57
N PRO A 316 10.50 13.06 -12.55
CA PRO A 316 10.14 12.73 -13.91
C PRO A 316 9.72 11.26 -14.01
N TRP A 317 8.62 10.99 -14.71
CA TRP A 317 8.26 9.63 -15.08
C TRP A 317 9.16 9.16 -16.23
N ARG A 318 10.03 8.18 -15.99
CA ARG A 318 11.01 7.68 -16.98
C ARG A 318 10.70 6.24 -17.37
N LEU A 319 11.53 5.67 -18.27
CA LEU A 319 11.36 4.29 -18.75
C LEU A 319 11.31 3.23 -17.63
N PRO A 320 12.14 3.29 -16.56
CA PRO A 320 12.04 2.30 -15.48
C PRO A 320 10.72 2.31 -14.72
N GLU A 321 10.09 3.48 -14.55
CA GLU A 321 8.76 3.61 -13.96
C GLU A 321 7.70 2.90 -14.81
N TRP A 322 7.71 3.11 -16.12
CA TRP A 322 6.85 2.42 -17.07
C TRP A 322 7.13 0.92 -17.10
N ALA A 323 8.39 0.50 -17.03
CA ALA A 323 8.76 -0.91 -17.07
C ALA A 323 8.28 -1.65 -15.80
N VAL A 324 8.41 -1.05 -14.62
CA VAL A 324 7.91 -1.63 -13.36
C VAL A 324 6.38 -1.63 -13.30
N ALA A 325 5.74 -0.52 -13.64
CA ALA A 325 4.27 -0.47 -13.68
C ALA A 325 3.71 -1.45 -14.72
N GLY A 326 4.32 -1.46 -15.91
CA GLY A 326 3.97 -2.33 -17.02
C GLY A 326 4.17 -3.81 -16.71
N SER A 327 5.23 -4.19 -15.99
CA SER A 327 5.44 -5.60 -15.63
C SER A 327 4.35 -6.14 -14.68
N GLY A 328 3.90 -5.32 -13.73
CA GLY A 328 2.77 -5.67 -12.85
C GLY A 328 1.45 -5.74 -13.63
N VAL A 329 1.15 -4.71 -14.44
CA VAL A 329 -0.08 -4.66 -15.24
C VAL A 329 -0.14 -5.81 -16.24
N LEU A 330 0.96 -6.10 -16.94
CA LEU A 330 1.02 -7.18 -17.92
C LEU A 330 0.85 -8.55 -17.25
N SER A 331 1.41 -8.75 -16.04
CA SER A 331 1.15 -9.94 -15.23
C SER A 331 -0.35 -10.10 -14.92
N ALA A 332 -1.02 -9.03 -14.48
CA ALA A 332 -2.45 -9.05 -14.20
C ALA A 332 -3.28 -9.34 -15.46
N VAL A 333 -2.98 -8.69 -16.58
CA VAL A 333 -3.68 -8.89 -17.86
C VAL A 333 -3.54 -10.33 -18.34
N LEU A 334 -2.34 -10.92 -18.26
CA LEU A 334 -2.13 -12.31 -18.65
C LEU A 334 -2.99 -13.26 -17.81
N LEU A 335 -3.04 -13.08 -16.48
CA LEU A 335 -3.88 -13.91 -15.59
C LEU A 335 -5.40 -13.69 -15.75
N PHE A 336 -5.82 -12.56 -16.32
CA PHE A 336 -7.24 -12.29 -16.64
C PHE A 336 -7.64 -12.78 -18.03
N SER A 337 -6.69 -12.82 -18.97
CA SER A 337 -6.96 -13.15 -20.37
C SER A 337 -7.30 -14.62 -20.61
N ASN A 338 -6.94 -15.53 -19.69
CA ASN A 338 -7.07 -16.99 -19.85
C ASN A 338 -6.45 -17.51 -21.17
N LEU A 339 -5.47 -16.79 -21.72
CA LEU A 339 -4.79 -17.18 -22.96
C LEU A 339 -3.74 -18.24 -22.64
N GLY A 340 -3.90 -19.44 -23.20
CA GLY A 340 -2.90 -20.51 -23.14
C GLY A 340 -2.85 -21.31 -21.83
N TYR A 341 -3.88 -21.24 -20.98
CA TYR A 341 -4.04 -22.10 -19.80
C TYR A 341 -5.52 -22.28 -19.44
N ASN A 342 -5.86 -23.38 -18.77
CA ASN A 342 -7.25 -23.63 -18.35
C ASN A 342 -7.60 -22.90 -17.05
N ALA A 343 -8.80 -22.34 -16.95
CA ALA A 343 -9.27 -21.66 -15.73
C ALA A 343 -9.29 -22.58 -14.49
N ALA A 344 -9.40 -23.90 -14.70
CA ALA A 344 -9.31 -24.92 -13.65
C ALA A 344 -7.90 -25.03 -13.04
N GLU A 345 -6.83 -24.66 -13.76
CA GLU A 345 -5.46 -24.70 -13.24
C GLU A 345 -5.17 -23.56 -12.26
N LEU A 346 -5.89 -22.44 -12.39
CA LEU A 346 -5.86 -21.33 -11.44
C LEU A 346 -6.64 -21.63 -10.15
N ASN A 347 -7.67 -22.48 -10.25
CA ASN A 347 -8.56 -22.83 -9.14
C ASN A 347 -8.75 -24.35 -9.09
N PRO A 348 -7.71 -25.09 -8.66
CA PRO A 348 -7.76 -26.55 -8.62
C PRO A 348 -8.87 -27.01 -7.68
N SER A 349 -9.64 -28.01 -8.11
CA SER A 349 -10.64 -28.65 -7.25
C SER A 349 -9.94 -29.39 -6.12
N ILE A 350 -10.51 -29.31 -4.93
CA ILE A 350 -10.08 -30.07 -3.75
C ILE A 350 -10.68 -31.49 -3.79
N TYR A 351 -11.67 -31.73 -4.65
CA TYR A 351 -12.35 -33.02 -4.85
C TYR A 351 -12.15 -33.52 -6.28
N PRO A 352 -11.46 -34.65 -6.51
CA PRO A 352 -10.63 -35.42 -5.57
C PRO A 352 -9.33 -34.68 -5.20
N LEU A 353 -8.75 -35.02 -4.04
CA LEU A 353 -7.52 -34.42 -3.55
C LEU A 353 -6.37 -34.77 -4.49
N SER A 354 -5.87 -33.78 -5.23
CA SER A 354 -4.77 -33.93 -6.18
C SER A 354 -3.76 -32.81 -5.98
N TRP A 355 -2.49 -33.11 -6.25
CA TRP A 355 -1.46 -32.08 -6.14
C TRP A 355 -1.64 -31.06 -7.27
N PRO A 356 -1.71 -29.76 -6.96
CA PRO A 356 -1.92 -28.75 -7.98
C PRO A 356 -0.73 -28.70 -8.93
N THR A 357 -1.01 -28.58 -10.23
CA THR A 357 0.01 -28.35 -11.25
C THR A 357 0.47 -26.90 -11.22
N LEU A 358 1.67 -26.65 -11.73
CA LEU A 358 2.26 -25.32 -11.83
C LEU A 358 2.20 -24.86 -13.29
N PRO A 359 1.13 -24.15 -13.70
CA PRO A 359 0.92 -23.83 -15.10
C PRO A 359 1.98 -22.82 -15.58
N LEU A 360 2.59 -23.09 -16.74
CA LEU A 360 3.75 -22.34 -17.24
C LEU A 360 3.40 -20.87 -17.52
N VAL A 361 2.24 -20.59 -18.11
CA VAL A 361 1.84 -19.24 -18.48
C VAL A 361 1.59 -18.33 -17.26
N PRO A 362 0.77 -18.71 -16.26
CA PRO A 362 0.62 -17.93 -15.02
C PRO A 362 1.94 -17.78 -14.25
N THR A 363 2.78 -18.81 -14.25
CA THR A 363 4.11 -18.76 -13.62
C THR A 363 5.00 -17.73 -14.30
N ALA A 364 5.10 -17.76 -15.63
CA ALA A 364 5.85 -16.77 -16.40
C ALA A 364 5.31 -15.35 -16.18
N ALA A 365 3.99 -15.18 -16.09
CA ALA A 365 3.36 -13.90 -15.80
C ALA A 365 3.73 -13.36 -14.40
N ILE A 366 3.78 -14.20 -13.37
CA ILE A 366 4.22 -13.80 -12.02
C ILE A 366 5.72 -13.49 -12.00
N LEU A 367 6.54 -14.29 -12.67
CA LEU A 367 7.98 -14.04 -12.81
C LEU A 367 8.26 -12.74 -13.57
N LEU A 368 7.44 -12.40 -14.56
CA LEU A 368 7.50 -11.14 -15.27
C LEU A 368 7.29 -9.96 -14.32
N ALA A 369 6.36 -10.04 -13.38
CA ALA A 369 6.24 -9.03 -12.32
C ALA A 369 7.51 -8.96 -11.44
N GLY A 370 8.18 -10.08 -11.20
CA GLY A 370 9.47 -10.15 -10.50
C GLY A 370 10.63 -9.46 -11.22
N THR A 371 10.54 -9.26 -12.53
CA THR A 371 11.53 -8.44 -13.27
C THR A 371 11.57 -6.99 -12.81
N ALA A 372 10.52 -6.50 -12.12
CA ALA A 372 10.55 -5.20 -11.45
C ALA A 372 11.75 -5.06 -10.49
N GLY A 373 12.15 -6.17 -9.86
CA GLY A 373 13.33 -6.25 -9.00
C GLY A 373 14.64 -5.98 -9.75
N PHE A 374 14.71 -6.15 -11.07
CA PHE A 374 15.88 -5.81 -11.90
C PHE A 374 15.71 -4.49 -12.67
N LEU A 375 14.51 -4.24 -13.20
CA LEU A 375 14.16 -3.05 -13.97
C LEU A 375 14.24 -1.78 -13.13
N ALA A 376 13.89 -1.88 -11.85
CA ALA A 376 14.02 -0.78 -10.90
C ALA A 376 15.49 -0.35 -10.74
N PRO A 377 15.80 0.96 -10.75
CA PRO A 377 17.12 1.46 -10.40
C PRO A 377 17.52 1.09 -8.95
N PRO A 378 18.83 0.99 -8.65
CA PRO A 378 19.30 0.76 -7.29
C PRO A 378 18.87 1.89 -6.35
N PRO A 379 18.43 1.58 -5.11
CA PRO A 379 18.13 2.62 -4.13
C PRO A 379 19.41 3.41 -3.82
N SER A 380 19.27 4.72 -3.62
CA SER A 380 20.38 5.56 -3.18
C SER A 380 20.84 5.09 -1.80
N PRO A 381 22.13 4.74 -1.61
CA PRO A 381 22.64 4.39 -0.29
C PRO A 381 22.39 5.57 0.65
N ALA A 382 21.95 5.28 1.88
CA ALA A 382 21.79 6.33 2.88
C ALA A 382 23.16 7.00 3.04
N GLN A 383 23.20 8.32 2.85
CA GLN A 383 24.35 9.12 3.19
C GLN A 383 24.48 8.98 4.72
N ARG A 384 25.29 8.02 5.18
CA ARG A 384 25.65 7.92 6.61
C ARG A 384 26.21 9.28 6.95
N GLY A 385 25.45 10.05 7.72
CA GLY A 385 25.96 11.29 8.29
C GLY A 385 27.26 10.92 8.97
N ARG A 386 28.36 11.48 8.50
CA ARG A 386 29.59 11.54 9.27
C ARG A 386 29.20 12.31 10.52
N ALA A 387 28.90 11.59 11.59
CA ALA A 387 28.93 12.14 12.93
C ALA A 387 30.42 12.44 13.18
N SER A 388 30.79 13.70 12.94
CA SER A 388 31.99 14.32 13.47
C SER A 388 31.84 14.53 14.96
#